data_AF-A0A8S8XP04-F1
#
_entry.id   AF-A0A8S8XP04-F1
#
_cell.length_a   1.000
_cell.length_b   1.000
_cell.length_c   1.000
_cell.angle_alpha   90.00
_cell.angle_beta   90.00
_cell.angle_gamma   90.00
#
_symmetry.space_group_name_H-M   'P 1'
#
loop_
_entity.id
_entity.type
_entity.pdbx_description
1 polymer ?
#
loop_
_entity_poly.entity_id
_entity_poly.type
_entity_poly.pdbx_seq_one_letter_code
_entity_poly.pdbx_strand_id
1 'polypeptide(L)'
;MPICPECNISVDPEWTICPTCSVSLKSDGKQSRRPVSRDERYASNLAWYYHLIPIVTGVLTLAAGDYLVRESDPLLRTIFPPFCLIVGGWLGLILLGIISSYMEKP
;
A
#
# COMPACT_ATOMS: atom_id res chain seq x y z
N MET A 1 -17.10 -19.32 -15.93
CA MET A 1 -16.44 -18.34 -15.06
C MET A 1 -17.51 -17.67 -14.20
N PRO A 2 -17.37 -17.65 -12.86
CA PRO A 2 -18.30 -16.94 -11.99
C PRO A 2 -18.24 -15.43 -12.26
N ILE A 3 -19.38 -14.76 -12.03
CA ILE A 3 -19.53 -13.31 -12.17
C ILE A 3 -19.80 -12.74 -10.79
N CYS A 4 -19.18 -11.60 -10.46
CA CYS A 4 -19.46 -10.89 -9.23
C CYS A 4 -20.91 -10.35 -9.23
N PRO A 5 -21.75 -10.62 -8.21
CA PRO A 5 -23.15 -10.17 -8.20
C PRO A 5 -23.31 -8.65 -8.07
N GLU A 6 -22.32 -7.95 -7.50
CA GLU A 6 -22.40 -6.50 -7.27
C GLU A 6 -21.90 -5.65 -8.45
N CYS A 7 -20.72 -5.95 -9.01
CA CYS A 7 -20.10 -5.14 -10.06
C CYS A 7 -20.05 -5.82 -11.43
N ASN A 8 -20.64 -7.02 -11.56
CA ASN A 8 -20.85 -7.73 -12.81
C ASN A 8 -19.58 -7.99 -13.66
N ILE A 9 -18.42 -8.13 -13.00
CA ILE A 9 -17.16 -8.53 -13.65
C ILE A 9 -16.95 -10.04 -13.58
N SER A 10 -16.19 -10.59 -14.53
CA SER A 10 -15.68 -11.95 -14.47
C SER A 10 -14.68 -12.09 -13.31
N VAL A 11 -14.87 -13.09 -12.47
CA VAL A 11 -14.00 -13.38 -11.33
C VAL A 11 -13.45 -14.79 -11.41
N ASP A 12 -12.26 -15.01 -10.85
CA ASP A 12 -11.69 -16.34 -10.75
C ASP A 12 -12.45 -17.17 -9.69
N PRO A 13 -12.81 -18.44 -9.96
CA PRO A 13 -13.43 -19.31 -8.97
C PRO A 13 -12.60 -19.54 -7.70
N GLU A 14 -11.27 -19.34 -7.73
CA GLU A 14 -10.42 -19.47 -6.55
C GLU A 14 -10.39 -18.23 -5.66
N TRP A 15 -10.93 -17.10 -6.14
CA TRP A 15 -10.98 -15.85 -5.40
C TRP A 15 -12.08 -15.84 -4.34
N THR A 16 -11.74 -15.37 -3.15
CA THR A 16 -12.67 -15.22 -2.02
C THR A 16 -13.27 -13.82 -1.92
N ILE A 17 -12.65 -12.82 -2.55
CA ILE A 17 -13.04 -11.41 -2.53
C ILE A 17 -12.92 -10.85 -3.96
N CYS A 18 -13.92 -10.09 -4.40
CA CYS A 18 -13.90 -9.42 -5.69
C CYS A 18 -12.87 -8.28 -5.68
N PRO A 19 -11.93 -8.20 -6.66
CA PRO A 19 -10.91 -7.16 -6.68
C PRO A 19 -11.47 -5.77 -7.01
N THR A 20 -12.64 -5.68 -7.63
CA THR A 20 -13.23 -4.40 -8.07
C THR A 20 -14.11 -3.78 -7.00
N CYS A 21 -15.03 -4.54 -6.42
CA CYS A 21 -16.00 -4.01 -5.44
C CYS A 21 -15.78 -4.52 -4.01
N SER A 22 -14.77 -5.36 -3.77
CA SER A 22 -14.45 -5.93 -2.44
C SER A 22 -15.56 -6.77 -1.79
N VAL A 23 -16.57 -7.20 -2.55
CA VAL A 23 -17.60 -8.13 -2.04
C VAL A 23 -17.03 -9.54 -1.88
N SER A 24 -17.46 -10.25 -0.84
CA SER A 24 -17.11 -11.67 -0.65
C SER A 24 -17.75 -12.54 -1.72
N LEU A 25 -16.96 -13.42 -2.35
CA LEU A 25 -17.39 -14.36 -3.39
C LEU A 25 -17.70 -15.77 -2.82
N LYS A 26 -17.45 -16.01 -1.52
CA LYS A 26 -17.72 -17.30 -0.87
C LYS A 26 -19.23 -17.57 -0.72
N SER A 27 -19.68 -18.70 -1.24
CA SER A 27 -21.04 -19.24 -1.15
C SER A 27 -21.33 -19.95 0.19
N ASP A 28 -20.84 -19.43 1.32
CA ASP A 28 -21.05 -20.10 2.62
C ASP A 28 -22.34 -19.64 3.34
N GLY A 29 -23.19 -18.84 2.69
CA GLY A 29 -24.46 -18.33 3.25
C GLY A 29 -24.30 -17.38 4.45
N LYS A 30 -23.12 -17.37 5.08
CA LYS A 30 -22.68 -16.36 6.04
C LYS A 30 -21.91 -15.30 5.29
N GLN A 31 -22.64 -14.45 4.57
CA GLN A 31 -22.15 -13.11 4.32
C GLN A 31 -21.90 -12.49 5.68
N SER A 32 -20.63 -12.43 6.09
CA SER A 32 -20.22 -11.49 7.12
C SER A 32 -20.51 -10.11 6.53
N ARG A 33 -21.72 -9.62 6.80
CA ARG A 33 -22.19 -8.26 6.55
C ARG A 33 -21.37 -7.21 7.31
N ARG A 34 -20.22 -7.59 7.87
CA ARG A 34 -19.30 -6.66 8.50
C ARG A 34 -18.63 -5.87 7.37
N PRO A 35 -18.89 -4.56 7.25
CA PRO A 35 -18.05 -3.74 6.39
C PRO A 35 -16.61 -3.92 6.87
N VAL A 36 -15.74 -4.47 6.00
CA VAL A 36 -14.31 -4.62 6.29
C VAL A 36 -13.78 -3.23 6.63
N SER A 37 -13.12 -3.08 7.78
CA SER A 37 -12.72 -1.75 8.22
C SER A 37 -11.70 -1.16 7.26
N ARG A 38 -11.56 0.18 7.27
CA ARG A 38 -10.54 0.86 6.47
C ARG A 38 -9.14 0.34 6.78
N ASP A 39 -8.87 0.06 8.04
CA ASP A 39 -7.59 -0.44 8.52
C ASP A 39 -7.27 -1.84 7.97
N GLU A 40 -8.31 -2.68 7.79
CA GLU A 40 -8.18 -4.02 7.16
C GLU A 40 -7.99 -3.95 5.63
N ARG A 41 -8.31 -2.82 5.00
CA ARG A 41 -8.20 -2.59 3.54
C ARG A 41 -7.07 -1.64 3.14
N TYR A 42 -6.09 -1.42 4.01
CA TYR A 42 -5.03 -0.45 3.76
C TYR A 42 -4.38 -0.62 2.37
N ALA A 43 -4.53 0.42 1.53
CA ALA A 43 -4.04 0.49 0.15
C ALA A 43 -4.49 -0.61 -0.83
N SER A 44 -5.40 -1.52 -0.42
CA SER A 44 -5.89 -2.59 -1.30
C SER A 44 -6.81 -2.10 -2.41
N ASN A 45 -7.31 -0.86 -2.31
CA ASN A 45 -8.08 -0.18 -3.35
C ASN A 45 -7.23 0.43 -4.47
N LEU A 46 -5.90 0.44 -4.34
CA LEU A 46 -4.98 1.07 -5.29
C LEU A 46 -4.37 0.06 -6.25
N ALA A 47 -4.08 0.52 -7.47
CA ALA A 47 -3.31 -0.27 -8.43
C ALA A 47 -1.92 -0.62 -7.90
N TRP A 48 -1.37 -1.76 -8.36
CA TRP A 48 -0.10 -2.32 -7.85
C TRP A 48 1.06 -1.32 -7.86
N TYR A 49 1.19 -0.49 -8.90
CA TYR A 49 2.31 0.45 -9.02
C TYR A 49 2.38 1.50 -7.90
N TYR A 50 1.26 1.81 -7.22
CA TYR A 50 1.28 2.70 -6.05
C TYR A 50 2.06 2.09 -4.87
N HIS A 51 2.17 0.76 -4.81
CA HIS A 51 2.91 0.08 -3.74
C HIS A 51 4.43 0.22 -3.88
N LEU A 52 4.91 0.80 -4.99
CA LEU A 52 6.30 1.22 -5.12
C LEU A 52 6.61 2.52 -4.36
N ILE A 53 5.60 3.28 -3.91
CA ILE A 53 5.80 4.57 -3.23
C ILE A 53 6.79 4.45 -2.05
N PRO A 54 6.64 3.51 -1.08
CA PRO A 54 7.58 3.37 0.03
C PRO A 54 9.01 3.07 -0.41
N ILE A 55 9.18 2.32 -1.50
CA ILE A 55 10.51 1.99 -2.04
C ILE A 55 11.13 3.23 -2.67
N VAL A 56 10.37 3.93 -3.52
CA VAL A 56 10.87 5.13 -4.20
C VAL A 56 11.18 6.23 -3.18
N THR A 57 10.32 6.48 -2.20
CA THR A 57 10.58 7.48 -1.16
C THR A 57 11.78 7.10 -0.31
N GLY A 58 11.92 5.83 0.09
CA GLY A 58 13.07 5.34 0.86
C GLY A 58 14.41 5.45 0.11
N VAL A 59 14.43 5.12 -1.19
CA VAL A 59 15.65 5.26 -2.02
C VAL A 59 16.02 6.72 -2.23
N LEU A 60 15.02 7.59 -2.48
CA LEU A 60 15.26 9.02 -2.64
C LEU A 60 15.82 9.66 -1.36
N THR A 61 15.26 9.32 -0.20
CA THR A 61 15.77 9.83 1.08
C THR A 61 17.12 9.23 1.45
N LEU A 62 17.39 7.96 1.11
CA LEU A 62 18.73 7.37 1.26
C LEU A 62 19.76 8.14 0.43
N ALA A 63 19.48 8.38 -0.84
CA ALA A 63 20.40 9.09 -1.73
C ALA A 63 20.64 10.54 -1.27
N ALA A 64 19.58 11.22 -0.83
CA ALA A 64 19.70 12.54 -0.22
C ALA A 64 20.50 12.51 1.09
N GLY A 65 20.25 11.51 1.94
CA GLY A 65 20.95 11.30 3.20
C GLY A 65 22.45 11.07 2.99
N ASP A 66 22.81 10.16 2.08
CA ASP A 66 24.19 9.92 1.66
C ASP A 66 24.86 11.20 1.18
N TYR A 67 24.20 11.93 0.29
CA TYR A 67 24.72 13.18 -0.25
C TYR A 67 24.99 14.23 0.84
N LEU A 68 24.07 14.38 1.81
CA LEU A 68 24.17 15.37 2.88
C LEU A 68 25.34 15.12 3.84
N VAL A 69 25.78 13.88 4.03
CA VAL A 69 26.83 13.52 4.99
C VAL A 69 28.19 13.24 4.36
N ARG A 70 28.35 13.50 3.06
CA ARG A 70 29.59 13.22 2.30
C ARG A 70 30.84 13.90 2.85
N GLU A 71 30.71 15.01 3.56
CA GLU A 71 31.82 15.75 4.17
C GLU A 71 31.89 15.56 5.70
N SER A 72 30.99 14.77 6.28
CA SER A 72 30.90 14.55 7.72
C SER A 72 31.80 13.41 8.21
N ASP A 73 31.85 13.22 9.53
CA ASP A 73 32.63 12.17 10.20
C ASP A 73 32.19 10.74 9.81
N PRO A 74 33.10 9.74 9.88
CA PRO A 74 32.84 8.35 9.48
C PRO A 74 31.63 7.71 10.19
N LEU A 75 31.41 8.06 11.45
CA LEU A 75 30.29 7.56 12.23
C LEU A 75 28.96 8.04 11.63
N LEU A 76 28.87 9.33 11.26
CA LEU A 76 27.65 9.89 10.69
C LEU A 76 27.36 9.33 9.29
N ARG A 77 28.39 9.13 8.46
CA ARG A 77 28.26 8.47 7.14
C ARG A 77 27.72 7.05 7.22
N THR A 78 27.97 6.36 8.33
CA THR A 78 27.54 4.97 8.51
C THR A 78 26.08 4.88 8.99
N ILE A 79 25.66 5.79 9.88
CA ILE A 79 24.35 5.69 10.55
C ILE A 79 23.26 6.50 9.83
N PHE A 80 23.62 7.66 9.29
CA PHE A 80 22.63 8.60 8.78
C PHE A 80 21.92 8.09 7.51
N PRO A 81 22.60 7.54 6.48
CA PRO A 81 21.90 7.08 5.28
C PRO A 81 20.92 5.91 5.53
N PRO A 82 21.26 4.86 6.32
CA PRO A 82 20.27 3.85 6.71
C PRO A 82 19.09 4.42 7.50
N PHE A 83 19.33 5.38 8.39
CA PHE A 83 18.25 6.07 9.11
C PHE A 83 17.32 6.80 8.16
N CYS A 84 17.86 7.55 7.19
CA CYS A 84 17.07 8.22 6.15
C CYS A 84 16.24 7.26 5.30
N LEU A 85 16.74 6.05 5.00
CA LEU A 85 15.99 5.01 4.30
C LEU A 85 14.75 4.57 5.09
N ILE A 86 14.93 4.27 6.38
CA ILE A 86 13.84 3.80 7.25
C ILE A 86 12.76 4.89 7.38
N VAL A 87 13.18 6.13 7.67
CA VAL A 87 12.26 7.27 7.80
C VAL A 87 11.55 7.56 6.48
N GLY A 88 12.26 7.55 5.35
CA GLY A 88 11.64 7.79 4.04
C GLY A 88 10.68 6.70 3.59
N GLY A 89 10.99 5.43 3.89
CA GLY A 89 10.06 4.33 3.66
C GLY A 89 8.79 4.45 4.49
N TRP A 90 8.91 4.82 5.77
CA TRP A 90 7.77 5.07 6.66
C TRP A 90 6.91 6.25 6.19
N LEU A 91 7.52 7.36 5.79
CA LEU A 91 6.80 8.48 5.18
C LEU A 91 6.08 8.08 3.88
N GLY A 92 6.68 7.19 3.08
CA GLY A 92 6.05 6.63 1.89
C GLY A 92 4.80 5.79 2.19
N LEU A 93 4.80 5.03 3.30
CA LEU A 93 3.59 4.35 3.77
C LEU A 93 2.52 5.37 4.18
N ILE A 94 2.87 6.40 4.95
CA ILE A 94 1.88 7.44 5.30
C ILE A 94 1.28 8.06 4.04
N LEU A 95 2.11 8.39 3.05
CA LEU A 95 1.66 8.93 1.77
C LEU A 95 0.74 7.97 1.02
N LEU A 96 1.08 6.68 0.98
CA LEU A 96 0.24 5.64 0.36
C LEU A 96 -1.15 5.55 1.04
N GLY A 97 -1.19 5.61 2.36
CA GLY A 97 -2.46 5.64 3.12
C GLY A 97 -3.30 6.88 2.82
N ILE A 98 -2.65 8.04 2.69
CA ILE A 98 -3.33 9.28 2.29
C ILE A 98 -3.89 9.16 0.88
N ILE A 99 -3.13 8.67 -0.10
CA ILE A 99 -3.60 8.48 -1.48
C ILE A 99 -4.77 7.50 -1.52
N SER A 100 -4.65 6.37 -0.81
CA SER A 100 -5.73 5.39 -0.65
C SER A 100 -7.01 6.05 -0.16
N SER A 101 -6.89 6.95 0.83
CA SER A 101 -8.02 7.68 1.41
C SER A 101 -8.70 8.68 0.45
N TYR A 102 -7.96 9.26 -0.49
CA TYR A 102 -8.51 10.17 -1.50
C TYR A 102 -9.24 9.43 -2.62
N MET A 103 -8.71 8.26 -3.03
CA MET A 103 -9.32 7.43 -4.08
C MET A 103 -10.59 6.70 -3.62
N GLU A 104 -10.82 6.60 -2.30
CA GLU A 104 -12.08 6.09 -1.73
C GLU A 104 -13.24 7.11 -1.76
N LYS A 105 -12.95 8.41 -1.91
CA LYS A 105 -14.01 9.43 -1.96
C LYS A 105 -14.61 9.46 -3.37
N PRO A 106 -15.95 9.34 -3.52
CA PRO A 106 -16.62 9.43 -4.81
C PRO A 106 -16.54 10.83 -5.42
#